data_AF-A0A9D9FVD2-F1
#
_entry.id   AF-A0A9D9FVD2-F1
#
_cell.length_a   1.000
_cell.length_b   1.000
_cell.length_c   1.000
_cell.angle_alpha   90.00
_cell.angle_beta   90.00
_cell.angle_gamma   90.00
#
_symmetry.space_group_name_H-M   'P 1'
#
loop_
_entity.id
_entity.type
_entity.pdbx_description
1 polymer ?
#
loop_
_entity_poly.entity_id
_entity_poly.type
_entity_poly.pdbx_seq_one_letter_code
_entity_poly.pdbx_strand_id
1 'polypeptide(L)'
;MIFRQLFDKTSCTYTYLLASRSGGEALLIDPVLEQTGRYLKLLEELDLKLVKVIDTHIHADHVSAMGKLRDATRCVTVMGEQSPTDVVSMRVSDNEKLTIEGLSLTALHTPGHTSESYSFLMDDRVFTGDTLLIRGTGRTDFQNGDPYDQYHSLFERLLKLPEQTFVYPGHDYKGDTVSTIAEERAFNPRLNVSSADEYAEIMNNLNLPNPKMMDVAVPENLKLGLQLDAQHRVPSIEVEELLNAWPDPQVQLVDIREEGERRRDGAIPGSIHLPYGRFGSHCASSGTLQSLSRNADLLIYCAVGERSTLAVEIANEHGLKGIAHMPGGFRAWKAAGGAVESID
;
A
#
# COMPACT_ATOMS: atom_id res chain seq x y z
N MET A 1 10.83 -2.67 -20.69
CA MET A 1 9.76 -2.48 -19.69
C MET A 1 8.48 -3.09 -20.23
N ILE A 2 7.88 -4.00 -19.46
CA ILE A 2 6.51 -4.46 -19.64
C ILE A 2 5.61 -3.45 -18.94
N PHE A 3 4.65 -2.91 -19.69
CA PHE A 3 3.62 -2.01 -19.19
C PHE A 3 2.26 -2.51 -19.70
N ARG A 4 1.29 -2.69 -18.81
CA ARG A 4 -0.10 -2.96 -19.17
C ARG A 4 -1.01 -2.04 -18.38
N GLN A 5 -1.86 -1.31 -19.10
CA GLN A 5 -3.01 -0.64 -18.54
C GLN A 5 -4.22 -1.56 -18.70
N LEU A 6 -4.86 -1.89 -17.58
CA LEU A 6 -6.05 -2.72 -17.50
C LEU A 6 -7.20 -1.82 -17.07
N PHE A 7 -8.40 -2.11 -17.57
CA PHE A 7 -9.59 -1.32 -17.27
C PHE A 7 -10.69 -2.21 -16.70
N ASP A 8 -11.26 -1.79 -15.57
CA ASP A 8 -12.50 -2.31 -15.05
C ASP A 8 -13.69 -1.46 -15.52
N LYS A 9 -14.69 -2.10 -16.13
CA LYS A 9 -15.83 -1.39 -16.73
C LYS A 9 -16.88 -0.97 -15.70
N THR A 10 -16.89 -1.58 -14.52
CA THR A 10 -17.92 -1.36 -13.50
C THR A 10 -17.63 -0.08 -12.75
N SER A 11 -16.39 0.06 -12.28
CA SER A 11 -15.91 1.25 -11.56
C SER A 11 -15.25 2.28 -12.47
N CYS A 12 -14.95 1.93 -13.73
CA CYS A 12 -14.18 2.76 -14.65
C CYS A 12 -12.72 2.99 -14.21
N THR A 13 -12.18 2.05 -13.42
CA THR A 13 -10.83 2.13 -12.86
C THR A 13 -9.79 1.62 -13.84
N TYR A 14 -8.65 2.31 -13.90
CA TYR A 14 -7.43 1.81 -14.48
C TYR A 14 -6.53 1.16 -13.44
N THR A 15 -6.05 -0.04 -13.76
CA THR A 15 -4.99 -0.72 -13.01
C THR A 15 -3.74 -0.80 -13.88
N TYR A 16 -2.57 -0.54 -13.31
CA TYR A 16 -1.30 -0.54 -14.04
C TYR A 16 -0.38 -1.66 -13.60
N LEU A 17 0.01 -2.55 -14.52
CA LEU A 17 1.04 -3.58 -14.31
C LEU A 17 2.37 -3.12 -14.90
N LEU A 18 3.42 -3.15 -14.09
CA LEU A 18 4.77 -2.80 -14.47
C LEU A 18 5.76 -3.92 -14.14
N ALA A 19 6.67 -4.20 -15.07
CA ALA A 19 7.85 -5.05 -14.86
C ALA A 19 9.00 -4.62 -15.78
N SER A 20 10.25 -4.88 -15.40
CA SER A 20 11.39 -4.54 -16.27
C SER A 20 11.51 -5.50 -17.46
N ARG A 21 11.28 -6.80 -17.22
CA ARG A 21 11.38 -7.91 -18.18
C ARG A 21 10.49 -9.10 -17.79
N SER A 22 10.31 -10.04 -18.71
CA SER A 22 9.73 -11.36 -18.43
C SER A 22 10.68 -12.20 -17.56
N GLY A 23 10.14 -13.02 -16.67
CA GLY A 23 10.84 -13.72 -15.57
C GLY A 23 11.18 -12.82 -14.38
N GLY A 24 10.79 -11.54 -14.41
CA GLY A 24 11.20 -10.52 -13.45
C GLY A 24 10.15 -10.21 -12.37
N GLU A 25 10.55 -9.34 -11.44
CA GLU A 25 9.64 -8.74 -10.48
C GLU A 25 8.64 -7.79 -11.15
N ALA A 26 7.42 -7.79 -10.64
CA ALA A 26 6.34 -6.93 -11.10
C ALA A 26 5.65 -6.21 -9.94
N LEU A 27 5.01 -5.08 -10.27
CA LEU A 27 4.09 -4.40 -9.39
C LEU A 27 2.78 -4.03 -10.09
N LEU A 28 1.70 -3.93 -9.30
CA LEU A 28 0.40 -3.42 -9.71
C LEU A 28 0.07 -2.12 -8.97
N ILE A 29 -0.59 -1.20 -9.65
CA ILE A 29 -1.15 0.04 -9.08
C ILE A 29 -2.67 0.02 -9.25
N ASP A 30 -3.41 0.27 -8.17
CA ASP A 30 -4.87 0.36 -8.08
C ASP A 30 -5.61 -0.87 -8.64
N PRO A 31 -5.35 -2.10 -8.13
CA PRO A 31 -6.05 -3.30 -8.60
C PRO A 31 -7.48 -3.40 -8.03
N VAL A 32 -8.43 -3.81 -8.86
CA VAL A 32 -9.84 -4.00 -8.50
C VAL A 32 -10.12 -5.44 -8.09
N LEU A 33 -10.84 -5.66 -6.98
CA LEU A 33 -11.07 -6.99 -6.39
C LEU A 33 -11.65 -8.00 -7.39
N GLU A 34 -12.67 -7.61 -8.14
CA GLU A 34 -13.37 -8.45 -9.11
C GLU A 34 -12.45 -8.92 -10.26
N GLN A 35 -11.35 -8.19 -10.50
CA GLN A 35 -10.38 -8.48 -11.56
C GLN A 35 -9.20 -9.35 -11.07
N THR A 36 -9.18 -9.77 -9.79
CA THR A 36 -8.08 -10.57 -9.21
C THR A 36 -7.67 -11.76 -10.08
N GLY A 37 -8.62 -12.56 -10.56
CA GLY A 37 -8.34 -13.73 -11.39
C GLY A 37 -7.67 -13.38 -12.72
N ARG A 38 -8.03 -12.22 -13.30
CA ARG A 38 -7.42 -11.70 -14.53
C ARG A 38 -5.97 -11.26 -14.28
N TYR A 39 -5.69 -10.63 -13.15
CA TYR A 39 -4.33 -10.22 -12.78
C TYR A 39 -3.42 -11.42 -12.58
N LEU A 40 -3.86 -12.43 -11.80
CA LEU A 40 -3.08 -13.64 -11.55
C LEU A 40 -2.76 -14.39 -12.85
N LYS A 41 -3.75 -14.53 -13.73
CA LYS A 41 -3.56 -15.14 -15.05
C LYS A 41 -2.57 -14.36 -15.91
N LEU A 42 -2.66 -13.03 -15.93
CA LEU A 42 -1.74 -12.19 -16.70
C LEU A 42 -0.30 -12.26 -16.17
N LEU A 43 -0.13 -12.36 -14.86
CA LEU A 43 1.19 -12.55 -14.23
C LEU A 43 1.80 -13.89 -14.67
N GLU A 44 1.02 -14.97 -14.67
CA GLU A 44 1.45 -16.28 -15.17
C GLU A 44 1.83 -16.24 -16.66
N GLU A 45 0.97 -15.69 -17.52
CA GLU A 45 1.19 -15.62 -18.97
C GLU A 45 2.42 -14.79 -19.36
N LEU A 46 2.79 -13.80 -18.55
CA LEU A 46 3.96 -12.94 -18.78
C LEU A 46 5.22 -13.41 -18.05
N ASP A 47 5.14 -14.53 -17.30
CA ASP A 47 6.19 -15.05 -16.43
C ASP A 47 6.66 -13.97 -15.43
N LEU A 48 5.74 -13.43 -14.63
CA LEU A 48 6.01 -12.33 -13.70
C LEU A 48 5.77 -12.73 -12.25
N LYS A 49 6.69 -12.32 -11.38
CA LYS A 49 6.54 -12.42 -9.93
C LYS A 49 6.01 -11.11 -9.37
N LEU A 50 4.75 -11.08 -8.95
CA LEU A 50 4.20 -9.91 -8.25
C LEU A 50 4.87 -9.76 -6.88
N VAL A 51 5.61 -8.68 -6.69
CA VAL A 51 6.31 -8.39 -5.42
C VAL A 51 5.72 -7.21 -4.67
N LYS A 52 5.03 -6.31 -5.36
CA LYS A 52 4.39 -5.13 -4.76
C LYS A 52 3.02 -4.85 -5.37
N VAL A 53 2.08 -4.45 -4.52
CA VAL A 53 0.81 -3.87 -4.95
C VAL A 53 0.66 -2.52 -4.25
N ILE A 54 0.26 -1.51 -5.01
CA ILE A 54 0.14 -0.13 -4.58
C ILE A 54 -1.31 0.30 -4.74
N ASP A 55 -1.87 0.96 -3.73
CA ASP A 55 -3.06 1.78 -3.90
C ASP A 55 -2.64 3.25 -3.73
N THR A 56 -3.11 4.09 -4.65
CA THR A 56 -2.86 5.54 -4.65
C THR A 56 -3.57 6.25 -3.51
N HIS A 57 -4.74 5.75 -3.11
CA HIS A 57 -5.57 6.26 -2.02
C HIS A 57 -6.54 5.16 -1.55
N ILE A 58 -7.33 5.43 -0.51
CA ILE A 58 -8.45 4.54 -0.15
C ILE A 58 -9.59 4.76 -1.16
N HIS A 59 -9.84 3.79 -2.04
CA HIS A 59 -10.87 3.92 -3.08
C HIS A 59 -12.30 3.88 -2.50
N ALA A 60 -13.23 4.64 -3.09
CA ALA A 60 -14.64 4.70 -2.69
C ALA A 60 -15.62 4.08 -3.70
N ASP A 61 -15.16 3.81 -4.91
CA ASP A 61 -15.93 3.30 -6.04
C ASP A 61 -15.76 1.79 -6.23
N HIS A 62 -14.67 1.19 -5.73
CA HIS A 62 -14.40 -0.24 -5.79
C HIS A 62 -13.65 -0.75 -4.54
N VAL A 63 -13.72 -2.07 -4.31
CA VAL A 63 -12.88 -2.73 -3.31
C VAL A 63 -11.54 -3.09 -3.95
N SER A 64 -10.44 -2.75 -3.30
CA SER A 64 -9.09 -3.05 -3.77
C SER A 64 -8.81 -4.55 -3.73
N ALA A 65 -8.16 -5.05 -4.78
CA ALA A 65 -7.66 -6.42 -4.85
C ALA A 65 -6.39 -6.65 -4.02
N MET A 66 -5.83 -5.59 -3.42
CA MET A 66 -4.55 -5.63 -2.71
C MET A 66 -4.47 -6.77 -1.67
N GLY A 67 -5.50 -6.95 -0.85
CA GLY A 67 -5.55 -8.05 0.13
C GLY A 67 -5.53 -9.43 -0.53
N LYS A 68 -6.35 -9.65 -1.57
CA LYS A 68 -6.39 -10.94 -2.29
C LYS A 68 -5.10 -11.25 -3.03
N LEU A 69 -4.47 -10.25 -3.64
CA LEU A 69 -3.20 -10.41 -4.34
C LEU A 69 -2.08 -10.72 -3.35
N ARG A 70 -2.05 -10.08 -2.18
CA ARG A 70 -1.14 -10.44 -1.08
C ARG A 70 -1.35 -11.89 -0.67
N ASP A 71 -2.58 -12.32 -0.39
CA ASP A 71 -2.84 -13.68 0.08
C ASP A 71 -2.43 -14.74 -0.97
N ALA A 72 -2.61 -14.42 -2.27
CA ALA A 72 -2.27 -15.33 -3.37
C ALA A 72 -0.78 -15.36 -3.75
N THR A 73 -0.06 -14.24 -3.58
CA THR A 73 1.30 -14.06 -4.13
C THR A 73 2.36 -13.72 -3.09
N ARG A 74 1.95 -13.37 -1.87
CA ARG A 74 2.76 -12.81 -0.78
C ARG A 74 3.47 -11.50 -1.14
N CYS A 75 2.94 -10.75 -2.11
CA CYS A 75 3.43 -9.43 -2.44
C CYS A 75 3.29 -8.46 -1.26
N VAL A 76 4.16 -7.45 -1.22
CA VAL A 76 4.10 -6.35 -0.24
C VAL A 76 2.99 -5.39 -0.66
N THR A 77 2.07 -5.10 0.27
CA THR A 77 1.01 -4.10 0.10
C THR A 77 1.53 -2.71 0.49
N VAL A 78 1.35 -1.71 -0.39
CA VAL A 78 1.98 -0.39 -0.29
C VAL A 78 0.93 0.73 -0.39
N MET A 79 1.00 1.70 0.52
CA MET A 79 0.26 2.97 0.44
C MET A 79 1.09 4.13 1.00
N GLY A 80 0.62 5.37 0.82
CA GLY A 80 1.22 6.55 1.45
C GLY A 80 1.24 6.49 2.98
N GLU A 81 2.18 7.18 3.62
CA GLU A 81 2.32 7.22 5.08
C GLU A 81 1.12 7.86 5.80
N GLN A 82 0.39 8.76 5.14
CA GLN A 82 -0.84 9.40 5.62
C GLN A 82 -2.05 8.47 5.53
N SER A 83 -1.94 7.30 4.90
CA SER A 83 -3.06 6.37 4.78
C SER A 83 -3.57 5.95 6.16
N PRO A 84 -4.89 5.90 6.40
CA PRO A 84 -5.44 5.56 7.72
C PRO A 84 -5.43 4.06 8.05
N THR A 85 -5.00 3.17 7.13
CA THR A 85 -5.03 1.71 7.38
C THR A 85 -3.76 1.17 8.05
N ASP A 86 -3.90 0.46 9.15
CA ASP A 86 -2.77 -0.22 9.82
C ASP A 86 -2.37 -1.55 9.15
N VAL A 87 -3.09 -1.97 8.12
CA VAL A 87 -3.00 -3.32 7.54
C VAL A 87 -2.00 -3.38 6.37
N VAL A 88 -1.59 -2.23 5.82
CA VAL A 88 -0.56 -2.20 4.76
C VAL A 88 0.78 -2.71 5.26
N SER A 89 1.50 -3.40 4.37
CA SER A 89 2.78 -4.01 4.70
C SER A 89 3.91 -2.99 4.73
N MET A 90 3.84 -2.00 3.83
CA MET A 90 4.83 -0.95 3.67
C MET A 90 4.12 0.39 3.47
N ARG A 91 4.72 1.45 3.99
CA ARG A 91 4.32 2.83 3.75
C ARG A 91 5.43 3.59 3.05
N VAL A 92 5.05 4.50 2.16
CA VAL A 92 5.99 5.39 1.48
C VAL A 92 5.76 6.83 1.91
N SER A 93 6.84 7.53 2.23
CA SER A 93 6.82 8.97 2.52
C SER A 93 6.93 9.80 1.24
N ASP A 94 6.67 11.10 1.36
CA ASP A 94 6.85 12.01 0.24
C ASP A 94 8.29 12.02 -0.31
N ASN A 95 8.43 11.96 -1.63
CA ASN A 95 9.69 11.83 -2.39
C ASN A 95 10.47 10.54 -2.13
N GLU A 96 9.91 9.56 -1.43
CA GLU A 96 10.54 8.26 -1.24
C GLU A 96 10.56 7.46 -2.56
N LYS A 97 11.65 6.72 -2.80
CA LYS A 97 11.76 5.83 -3.96
C LYS A 97 11.29 4.43 -3.62
N LEU A 98 10.22 4.01 -4.27
CA LEU A 98 9.77 2.63 -4.31
C LEU A 98 10.44 1.91 -5.49
N THR A 99 11.21 0.85 -5.19
CA THR A 99 11.97 0.11 -6.21
C THR A 99 11.54 -1.35 -6.30
N ILE A 100 11.60 -1.90 -7.51
CA ILE A 100 11.58 -3.36 -7.80
C ILE A 100 12.68 -3.63 -8.83
N GLU A 101 12.94 -4.89 -9.20
CA GLU A 101 13.98 -5.23 -10.19
C GLU A 101 13.93 -4.34 -11.45
N GLY A 102 14.91 -3.43 -11.58
CA GLY A 102 15.09 -2.56 -12.74
C GLY A 102 14.10 -1.40 -12.88
N LEU A 103 13.19 -1.18 -11.91
CA LEU A 103 12.24 -0.05 -11.93
C LEU A 103 12.31 0.76 -10.63
N SER A 104 12.08 2.07 -10.73
CA SER A 104 12.00 2.99 -9.60
C SER A 104 10.84 3.96 -9.81
N LEU A 105 9.99 4.09 -8.80
CA LEU A 105 8.90 5.06 -8.75
C LEU A 105 9.15 5.99 -7.56
N THR A 106 9.06 7.30 -7.75
CA THR A 106 9.10 8.29 -6.68
C THR A 106 7.67 8.55 -6.21
N ALA A 107 7.39 8.30 -4.93
CA ALA A 107 6.11 8.61 -4.31
C ALA A 107 5.98 10.13 -4.12
N LEU A 108 4.87 10.71 -4.54
CA LEU A 108 4.55 12.13 -4.38
C LEU A 108 3.25 12.23 -3.59
N HIS A 109 3.28 12.82 -2.40
CA HIS A 109 2.07 13.11 -1.63
C HIS A 109 1.26 14.19 -2.35
N THR A 110 0.08 13.82 -2.86
CA THR A 110 -0.76 14.70 -3.67
C THR A 110 -2.17 14.76 -3.11
N PRO A 111 -2.34 15.27 -1.86
CA PRO A 111 -3.64 15.33 -1.21
C PRO A 111 -4.63 16.20 -1.98
N GLY A 112 -5.90 15.97 -1.71
CA GLY A 112 -6.99 16.82 -2.15
C GLY A 112 -8.20 16.04 -2.63
N HIS A 113 -8.00 14.98 -3.42
CA HIS A 113 -9.08 14.00 -3.65
C HIS A 113 -9.41 13.27 -2.34
N THR A 114 -8.38 12.75 -1.70
CA THR A 114 -8.38 12.32 -0.30
C THR A 114 -7.17 12.94 0.41
N SER A 115 -7.19 12.99 1.74
CA SER A 115 -6.06 13.50 2.54
C SER A 115 -4.77 12.69 2.38
N GLU A 116 -4.90 11.41 2.03
CA GLU A 116 -3.83 10.43 1.91
C GLU A 116 -3.44 10.09 0.48
N SER A 117 -3.96 10.82 -0.52
CA SER A 117 -3.70 10.57 -1.93
C SER A 117 -2.22 10.72 -2.31
N TYR A 118 -1.70 9.76 -3.07
CA TYR A 118 -0.36 9.77 -3.64
C TYR A 118 -0.37 9.57 -5.15
N SER A 119 0.55 10.26 -5.81
CA SER A 119 0.95 10.00 -7.19
C SER A 119 2.30 9.27 -7.23
N PHE A 120 2.56 8.49 -8.26
CA PHE A 120 3.82 7.75 -8.42
C PHE A 120 4.50 8.11 -9.74
N LEU A 121 5.68 8.72 -9.63
CA LEU A 121 6.45 9.25 -10.75
C LEU A 121 7.56 8.30 -11.20
N MET A 122 7.61 8.01 -12.49
CA MET A 122 8.76 7.44 -13.20
C MET A 122 9.40 8.49 -14.10
N ASP A 123 10.51 8.15 -14.76
CA ASP A 123 11.24 9.08 -15.64
C ASP A 123 10.38 9.65 -16.79
N ASP A 124 9.41 8.88 -17.31
CA ASP A 124 8.61 9.26 -18.48
C ASP A 124 7.11 9.49 -18.18
N ARG A 125 6.62 9.10 -17.00
CA ARG A 125 5.19 9.08 -16.67
C ARG A 125 4.91 9.27 -15.20
N VAL A 126 3.71 9.71 -14.88
CA VAL A 126 3.17 9.77 -13.53
C VAL A 126 1.82 9.04 -13.46
N PHE A 127 1.66 8.21 -12.45
CA PHE A 127 0.39 7.61 -12.07
C PHE A 127 -0.27 8.52 -11.04
N THR A 128 -1.36 9.19 -11.41
CA THR A 128 -1.90 10.32 -10.64
C THR A 128 -3.03 9.95 -9.70
N GLY A 129 -3.41 8.67 -9.66
CA GLY A 129 -4.64 8.23 -8.99
C GLY A 129 -5.78 9.15 -9.39
N ASP A 130 -6.51 9.64 -8.40
CA ASP A 130 -7.60 10.57 -8.60
C ASP A 130 -7.23 12.03 -8.31
N THR A 131 -5.96 12.39 -8.13
CA THR A 131 -5.58 13.80 -8.00
C THR A 131 -5.77 14.55 -9.33
N LEU A 132 -5.22 14.01 -10.43
CA LEU A 132 -5.31 14.57 -11.78
C LEU A 132 -5.92 13.52 -12.72
N LEU A 133 -6.97 13.90 -13.45
CA LEU A 133 -7.64 13.06 -14.46
C LEU A 133 -7.46 13.68 -15.86
N ILE A 134 -7.84 12.94 -16.90
CA ILE A 134 -7.79 13.45 -18.27
C ILE A 134 -8.91 14.49 -18.45
N ARG A 135 -8.53 15.75 -18.69
CA ARG A 135 -9.45 16.90 -18.78
C ARG A 135 -10.34 17.06 -17.54
N GLY A 136 -9.84 16.65 -16.37
CA GLY A 136 -10.53 16.78 -15.10
C GLY A 136 -9.61 16.56 -13.91
N THR A 137 -10.21 16.46 -12.73
CA THR A 137 -9.53 16.16 -11.45
C THR A 137 -10.44 15.24 -10.63
N GLY A 138 -9.95 14.60 -9.58
CA GLY A 138 -10.84 13.93 -8.63
C GLY A 138 -11.72 14.94 -7.91
N ARG A 139 -12.88 14.48 -7.42
CA ARG A 139 -13.73 15.27 -6.53
C ARG A 139 -13.04 15.49 -5.17
N THR A 140 -13.47 16.49 -4.40
CA THR A 140 -12.80 16.88 -3.13
C THR A 140 -13.77 17.01 -1.96
N ASP A 141 -14.94 16.39 -2.03
CA ASP A 141 -16.07 16.56 -1.10
C ASP A 141 -16.31 15.34 -0.19
N PHE A 142 -15.43 14.32 -0.25
CA PHE A 142 -15.47 13.12 0.61
C PHE A 142 -14.07 12.76 1.11
N GLN A 143 -13.98 11.85 2.09
CA GLN A 143 -12.71 11.25 2.56
C GLN A 143 -11.64 12.27 2.97
N ASN A 144 -12.07 13.35 3.63
CA ASN A 144 -11.21 14.49 3.97
C ASN A 144 -10.51 15.11 2.75
N GLY A 145 -11.17 15.05 1.59
CA GLY A 145 -10.78 15.81 0.41
C GLY A 145 -10.89 17.31 0.67
N ASP A 146 -10.00 18.05 0.04
CA ASP A 146 -9.91 19.49 0.16
C ASP A 146 -9.46 20.09 -1.19
N PRO A 147 -10.20 21.05 -1.76
CA PRO A 147 -9.87 21.63 -3.05
C PRO A 147 -8.63 22.53 -3.02
N TYR A 148 -8.28 23.13 -1.88
CA TYR A 148 -7.05 23.92 -1.74
C TYR A 148 -5.83 23.01 -1.73
N ASP A 149 -5.88 21.90 -0.98
CA ASP A 149 -4.84 20.87 -1.01
C ASP A 149 -4.67 20.31 -2.43
N GLN A 150 -5.79 20.02 -3.13
CA GLN A 150 -5.72 19.55 -4.51
C GLN A 150 -5.09 20.59 -5.44
N TYR A 151 -5.44 21.86 -5.28
CA TYR A 151 -4.82 22.95 -6.04
C TYR A 151 -3.31 22.98 -5.83
N HIS A 152 -2.82 22.93 -4.59
CA HIS A 152 -1.38 22.91 -4.33
C HIS A 152 -0.71 21.66 -4.90
N SER A 153 -1.33 20.48 -4.77
CA SER A 153 -0.86 19.24 -5.39
C SER A 153 -0.72 19.35 -6.92
N LEU A 154 -1.68 20.02 -7.57
CA LEU A 154 -1.68 20.23 -9.02
C LEU A 154 -0.64 21.27 -9.43
N PHE A 155 -0.78 22.50 -8.97
CA PHE A 155 -0.01 23.65 -9.48
C PHE A 155 1.42 23.72 -8.93
N GLU A 156 1.66 23.19 -7.74
CA GLU A 156 2.98 23.27 -7.12
C GLU A 156 3.82 22.01 -7.30
N ARG A 157 3.19 20.88 -7.70
CA ARG A 157 3.87 19.59 -7.89
C ARG A 157 3.65 19.01 -9.27
N LEU A 158 2.45 18.50 -9.58
CA LEU A 158 2.21 17.72 -10.80
C LEU A 158 2.45 18.54 -12.07
N LEU A 159 1.93 19.76 -12.15
CA LEU A 159 2.08 20.62 -13.33
C LEU A 159 3.49 21.22 -13.49
N LYS A 160 4.37 21.05 -12.49
CA LYS A 160 5.80 21.39 -12.59
C LYS A 160 6.66 20.26 -13.16
N LEU A 161 6.09 19.07 -13.36
CA LEU A 161 6.78 17.98 -14.04
C LEU A 161 7.06 18.35 -15.51
N PRO A 162 8.04 17.69 -16.17
CA PRO A 162 8.34 17.93 -17.58
C PRO A 162 7.10 17.80 -18.46
N GLU A 163 6.96 18.70 -19.43
CA GLU A 163 5.77 18.80 -20.29
C GLU A 163 5.38 17.48 -20.98
N GLN A 164 6.38 16.70 -21.40
CA GLN A 164 6.22 15.41 -22.09
C GLN A 164 5.85 14.24 -21.17
N THR A 165 5.77 14.45 -19.86
CA THR A 165 5.46 13.37 -18.90
C THR A 165 4.06 12.85 -19.15
N PHE A 166 3.91 11.54 -19.37
CA PHE A 166 2.60 10.92 -19.54
C PHE A 166 1.81 10.92 -18.22
N VAL A 167 0.52 11.20 -18.30
CA VAL A 167 -0.41 11.20 -17.17
C VAL A 167 -1.32 9.98 -17.27
N TYR A 168 -1.23 9.10 -16.27
CA TYR A 168 -2.01 7.88 -16.14
C TYR A 168 -2.90 7.97 -14.89
N PRO A 169 -4.21 8.27 -15.04
CA PRO A 169 -5.11 8.47 -13.91
C PRO A 169 -5.62 7.15 -13.31
N GLY A 170 -6.26 7.22 -12.14
CA GLY A 170 -6.99 6.11 -11.53
C GLY A 170 -8.28 5.78 -12.28
N HIS A 171 -8.94 6.79 -12.88
CA HIS A 171 -10.23 6.62 -13.55
C HIS A 171 -10.32 7.37 -14.89
N ASP A 172 -11.12 6.83 -15.80
CA ASP A 172 -11.66 7.57 -16.93
C ASP A 172 -13.05 7.06 -17.34
N TYR A 173 -13.95 7.99 -17.67
CA TYR A 173 -15.36 7.71 -17.95
C TYR A 173 -15.73 7.88 -19.43
N LYS A 174 -14.77 8.22 -20.30
CA LYS A 174 -14.97 8.59 -21.71
C LYS A 174 -14.27 7.63 -22.68
N GLY A 175 -13.40 6.76 -22.18
CA GLY A 175 -12.54 5.87 -22.95
C GLY A 175 -11.17 6.46 -23.27
N ASP A 176 -10.81 7.60 -22.67
CA ASP A 176 -9.49 8.20 -22.77
C ASP A 176 -8.51 7.42 -21.88
N THR A 177 -7.31 7.13 -22.38
CA THR A 177 -6.38 6.18 -21.73
C THR A 177 -5.14 6.85 -21.14
N VAL A 178 -4.66 7.94 -21.73
CA VAL A 178 -3.45 8.65 -21.33
C VAL A 178 -3.52 10.11 -21.79
N SER A 179 -2.91 11.02 -21.03
CA SER A 179 -2.67 12.42 -21.42
C SER A 179 -1.20 12.79 -21.16
N THR A 180 -0.86 14.06 -21.21
CA THR A 180 0.45 14.59 -20.83
C THR A 180 0.33 15.81 -19.93
N ILE A 181 1.39 16.14 -19.19
CA ILE A 181 1.43 17.36 -18.36
C ILE A 181 1.23 18.61 -19.23
N ALA A 182 1.79 18.64 -20.44
CA ALA A 182 1.56 19.71 -21.41
C ALA A 182 0.07 19.87 -21.75
N GLU A 183 -0.58 18.76 -22.09
CA GLU A 183 -1.98 18.75 -22.45
C GLU A 183 -2.86 19.18 -21.28
N GLU A 184 -2.66 18.64 -20.08
CA GLU A 184 -3.49 18.98 -18.93
C GLU A 184 -3.30 20.45 -18.54
N ARG A 185 -2.05 20.96 -18.52
CA ARG A 185 -1.80 22.39 -18.25
C ARG A 185 -2.51 23.31 -19.26
N ALA A 186 -2.55 22.93 -20.53
CA ALA A 186 -3.08 23.77 -21.59
C ALA A 186 -4.61 23.67 -21.74
N PHE A 187 -5.19 22.49 -21.51
CA PHE A 187 -6.57 22.21 -21.94
C PHE A 187 -7.46 21.54 -20.89
N ASN A 188 -6.97 21.28 -19.67
CA ASN A 188 -7.85 20.81 -18.61
C ASN A 188 -8.77 21.97 -18.14
N PRO A 189 -10.10 21.84 -18.31
CA PRO A 189 -11.02 22.93 -18.04
C PRO A 189 -11.07 23.35 -16.57
N ARG A 190 -10.64 22.48 -15.64
CA ARG A 190 -10.58 22.81 -14.20
C ARG A 190 -9.30 23.53 -13.80
N LEU A 191 -8.29 23.54 -14.65
CA LEU A 191 -6.99 24.17 -14.38
C LEU A 191 -6.88 25.58 -14.98
N ASN A 192 -7.87 26.00 -15.78
CA ASN A 192 -7.95 27.36 -16.31
C ASN A 192 -8.52 28.33 -15.25
N VAL A 193 -7.77 28.50 -14.17
CA VAL A 193 -8.10 29.32 -13.01
C VAL A 193 -6.95 30.26 -12.68
N SER A 194 -7.26 31.40 -12.09
CA SER A 194 -6.30 32.44 -11.70
C SER A 194 -5.86 32.37 -10.24
N SER A 195 -6.58 31.61 -9.41
CA SER A 195 -6.29 31.44 -7.98
C SER A 195 -6.80 30.11 -7.42
N ALA A 196 -6.33 29.76 -6.22
CA ALA A 196 -6.84 28.62 -5.46
C ALA A 196 -8.32 28.78 -5.06
N ASP A 197 -8.77 30.02 -4.80
CA ASP A 197 -10.17 30.29 -4.48
C ASP A 197 -11.09 30.03 -5.68
N GLU A 198 -10.68 30.40 -6.89
CA GLU A 198 -11.44 30.13 -8.12
C GLU A 198 -11.51 28.63 -8.40
N TYR A 199 -10.41 27.90 -8.15
CA TYR A 199 -10.41 26.44 -8.20
C TYR A 199 -11.39 25.83 -7.19
N ALA A 200 -11.31 26.26 -5.93
CA ALA A 200 -12.18 25.77 -4.87
C ALA A 200 -13.66 26.06 -5.16
N GLU A 201 -13.98 27.22 -5.72
CA GLU A 201 -15.33 27.54 -6.16
C GLU A 201 -15.83 26.56 -7.23
N ILE A 202 -15.02 26.24 -8.25
CA ILE A 202 -15.39 25.24 -9.27
C ILE A 202 -15.65 23.88 -8.61
N MET A 203 -14.72 23.42 -7.77
CA MET A 203 -14.79 22.08 -7.17
C MET A 203 -15.98 21.93 -6.22
N ASN A 204 -16.26 22.94 -5.39
CA ASN A 204 -17.40 22.95 -4.47
C ASN A 204 -18.76 23.00 -5.19
N ASN A 205 -18.80 23.42 -6.45
CA ASN A 205 -20.02 23.55 -7.24
C ASN A 205 -20.23 22.42 -8.27
N LEU A 206 -19.43 21.35 -8.24
CA LEU A 206 -19.58 20.22 -9.18
C LEU A 206 -20.89 19.44 -9.00
N ASN A 207 -21.51 19.47 -7.81
CA ASN A 207 -22.81 18.85 -7.51
C ASN A 207 -22.93 17.39 -8.01
N LEU A 208 -21.89 16.59 -7.81
CA LEU A 208 -21.83 15.21 -8.28
C LEU A 208 -22.64 14.27 -7.38
N PRO A 209 -23.30 13.23 -7.94
CA PRO A 209 -23.98 12.23 -7.12
C PRO A 209 -23.00 11.52 -6.19
N ASN A 210 -23.49 11.03 -5.04
CA ASN A 210 -22.67 10.25 -4.11
C ASN A 210 -22.12 8.98 -4.81
N PRO A 211 -20.88 8.56 -4.52
CA PRO A 211 -20.35 7.32 -5.07
C PRO A 211 -21.18 6.12 -4.59
N LYS A 212 -21.59 5.25 -5.52
CA LYS A 212 -22.56 4.17 -5.25
C LYS A 212 -22.05 3.12 -4.27
N MET A 213 -20.72 2.93 -4.21
CA MET A 213 -20.07 1.88 -3.43
C MET A 213 -19.42 2.41 -2.15
N MET A 214 -19.46 3.71 -1.86
CA MET A 214 -18.64 4.32 -0.80
C MET A 214 -18.84 3.68 0.58
N ASP A 215 -20.09 3.41 0.96
CA ASP A 215 -20.46 2.80 2.25
C ASP A 215 -19.98 1.34 2.40
N VAL A 216 -19.54 0.71 1.31
CA VAL A 216 -18.99 -0.65 1.27
C VAL A 216 -17.48 -0.63 1.00
N ALA A 217 -17.06 0.06 -0.06
CA ALA A 217 -15.68 0.13 -0.51
C ALA A 217 -14.75 0.74 0.54
N VAL A 218 -15.09 1.89 1.12
CA VAL A 218 -14.20 2.57 2.07
C VAL A 218 -13.95 1.71 3.32
N PRO A 219 -14.98 1.17 4.02
CA PRO A 219 -14.75 0.27 5.15
C PRO A 219 -13.95 -0.99 4.81
N GLU A 220 -14.16 -1.58 3.64
CA GLU A 220 -13.44 -2.80 3.23
C GLU A 220 -11.98 -2.50 2.85
N ASN A 221 -11.73 -1.38 2.17
CA ASN A 221 -10.39 -0.92 1.81
C ASN A 221 -9.58 -0.51 3.04
N LEU A 222 -10.21 0.03 4.09
CA LEU A 222 -9.55 0.28 5.37
C LEU A 222 -9.07 -1.00 6.06
N LYS A 223 -9.78 -2.11 5.87
CA LYS A 223 -9.43 -3.41 6.46
C LYS A 223 -8.46 -4.22 5.60
N LEU A 224 -8.35 -3.95 4.29
CA LEU A 224 -7.55 -4.75 3.34
C LEU A 224 -7.77 -6.27 3.50
N GLY A 225 -9.02 -6.67 3.72
CA GLY A 225 -9.38 -8.07 3.92
C GLY A 225 -8.84 -8.71 5.20
N LEU A 226 -8.43 -7.92 6.21
CA LEU A 226 -8.00 -8.43 7.52
C LEU A 226 -9.10 -9.30 8.15
N GLN A 227 -8.74 -10.55 8.45
CA GLN A 227 -9.59 -11.50 9.17
C GLN A 227 -8.87 -11.95 10.43
N LEU A 228 -9.37 -11.57 11.61
CA LEU A 228 -8.77 -11.95 12.89
C LEU A 228 -8.76 -13.46 13.08
N ASP A 229 -9.85 -14.14 12.75
CA ASP A 229 -9.94 -15.60 12.87
C ASP A 229 -8.88 -16.33 12.01
N ALA A 230 -8.49 -15.73 10.87
CA ALA A 230 -7.46 -16.29 10.00
C ALA A 230 -6.05 -16.22 10.63
N GLN A 231 -5.84 -15.43 11.68
CA GLN A 231 -4.57 -15.37 12.39
C GLN A 231 -4.30 -16.67 13.16
N HIS A 232 -5.33 -17.34 13.66
CA HIS A 232 -5.18 -18.60 14.42
C HIS A 232 -4.96 -19.85 13.55
N ARG A 233 -4.79 -19.68 12.23
CA ARG A 233 -4.53 -20.81 11.30
C ARG A 233 -3.08 -21.30 11.35
N VAL A 234 -2.19 -20.54 11.98
CA VAL A 234 -0.78 -20.86 12.21
C VAL A 234 -0.50 -20.87 13.72
N PRO A 235 0.61 -21.45 14.21
CA PRO A 235 0.97 -21.38 15.62
C PRO A 235 0.97 -19.93 16.13
N SER A 236 0.19 -19.67 17.18
CA SER A 236 -0.01 -18.33 17.73
C SER A 236 0.08 -18.33 19.26
N ILE A 237 0.54 -17.22 19.84
CA ILE A 237 0.53 -16.99 21.29
C ILE A 237 -0.26 -15.71 21.56
N GLU A 238 -1.27 -15.79 22.41
CA GLU A 238 -2.11 -14.64 22.77
C GLU A 238 -1.32 -13.60 23.57
N VAL A 239 -1.66 -12.32 23.39
CA VAL A 239 -1.01 -11.20 24.09
C VAL A 239 -1.06 -11.37 25.61
N GLU A 240 -2.18 -11.86 26.15
CA GLU A 240 -2.34 -12.05 27.60
C GLU A 240 -1.41 -13.13 28.14
N GLU A 241 -1.25 -14.23 27.40
CA GLU A 241 -0.32 -15.31 27.73
C GLU A 241 1.13 -14.80 27.68
N LEU A 242 1.47 -14.05 26.62
CA LEU A 242 2.79 -13.46 26.47
C LEU A 242 3.13 -12.50 27.61
N LEU A 243 2.21 -11.59 27.98
CA LEU A 243 2.44 -10.62 29.06
C LEU A 243 2.64 -11.28 30.42
N ASN A 244 1.95 -12.41 30.69
CA ASN A 244 2.12 -13.15 31.95
C ASN A 244 3.49 -13.83 32.06
N ALA A 245 4.08 -14.21 30.92
CA ALA A 245 5.40 -14.86 30.86
C ALA A 245 6.56 -13.87 30.63
N TRP A 246 6.28 -12.62 30.23
CA TRP A 246 7.31 -11.69 29.77
C TRP A 246 8.08 -10.99 30.90
N PRO A 247 9.41 -10.85 30.80
CA PRO A 247 10.28 -11.38 29.74
C PRO A 247 10.59 -12.87 29.92
N ASP A 248 10.30 -13.70 28.91
CA ASP A 248 10.68 -15.11 28.87
C ASP A 248 12.01 -15.28 28.12
N PRO A 249 13.09 -15.75 28.78
CA PRO A 249 14.38 -15.95 28.13
C PRO A 249 14.40 -17.06 27.07
N GLN A 250 13.36 -17.91 27.00
CA GLN A 250 13.24 -18.97 25.99
C GLN A 250 12.56 -18.48 24.70
N VAL A 251 11.97 -17.28 24.71
CA VAL A 251 11.25 -16.71 23.56
C VAL A 251 11.96 -15.46 23.07
N GLN A 252 12.38 -15.47 21.79
CA GLN A 252 12.91 -14.29 21.12
C GLN A 252 11.80 -13.62 20.31
N LEU A 253 11.48 -12.38 20.66
CA LEU A 253 10.56 -11.54 19.89
C LEU A 253 11.24 -11.05 18.60
N VAL A 254 10.52 -11.14 17.48
CA VAL A 254 10.96 -10.68 16.17
C VAL A 254 9.97 -9.66 15.62
N ASP A 255 10.40 -8.41 15.52
CA ASP A 255 9.63 -7.31 14.92
C ASP A 255 9.85 -7.31 13.40
N ILE A 256 8.79 -7.54 12.63
CA ILE A 256 8.86 -7.53 11.16
C ILE A 256 8.23 -6.28 10.54
N ARG A 257 7.90 -5.27 11.36
CA ARG A 257 7.41 -3.97 10.87
C ARG A 257 8.50 -3.22 10.09
N GLU A 258 8.11 -2.28 9.26
CA GLU A 258 9.05 -1.38 8.60
C GLU A 258 9.57 -0.32 9.58
N GLU A 259 10.74 0.24 9.28
CA GLU A 259 11.46 1.17 10.17
C GLU A 259 10.62 2.41 10.55
N GLY A 260 9.84 2.94 9.61
CA GLY A 260 8.96 4.08 9.86
C GLY A 260 7.87 3.79 10.89
N GLU A 261 7.35 2.55 10.95
CA GLU A 261 6.39 2.15 11.99
C GLU A 261 7.07 2.11 13.36
N ARG A 262 8.30 1.59 13.44
CA ARG A 262 9.06 1.49 14.69
C ARG A 262 9.42 2.86 15.27
N ARG A 263 9.83 3.81 14.44
CA ARG A 263 10.11 5.19 14.88
C ARG A 263 8.87 5.91 15.38
N ARG A 264 7.69 5.68 14.76
CA ARG A 264 6.43 6.31 15.19
C ARG A 264 5.87 5.68 16.46
N ASP A 265 5.88 4.36 16.54
CA ASP A 265 5.11 3.61 17.54
C ASP A 265 5.96 3.01 18.67
N GLY A 266 7.28 3.04 18.53
CA GLY A 266 8.22 2.29 19.36
C GLY A 266 8.24 0.79 19.01
N ALA A 267 8.95 0.01 19.80
CA ALA A 267 9.06 -1.45 19.68
C ALA A 267 8.93 -2.15 21.03
N ILE A 268 8.74 -3.47 21.02
CA ILE A 268 8.77 -4.27 22.26
C ILE A 268 10.23 -4.40 22.71
N PRO A 269 10.57 -4.07 23.97
CA PRO A 269 11.94 -4.15 24.46
C PRO A 269 12.58 -5.52 24.26
N GLY A 270 13.81 -5.53 23.73
CA GLY A 270 14.56 -6.77 23.47
C GLY A 270 14.15 -7.52 22.20
N SER A 271 13.23 -6.97 21.39
CA SER A 271 12.89 -7.56 20.09
C SER A 271 13.99 -7.32 19.05
N ILE A 272 14.17 -8.29 18.15
CA ILE A 272 15.08 -8.18 17.01
C ILE A 272 14.28 -7.71 15.79
N HIS A 273 14.79 -6.71 15.08
CA HIS A 273 14.13 -6.15 13.90
C HIS A 273 14.56 -6.86 12.61
N LEU A 274 13.60 -7.43 11.89
CA LEU A 274 13.77 -8.13 10.60
C LEU A 274 12.62 -7.75 9.64
N PRO A 275 12.70 -6.62 8.91
CA PRO A 275 11.60 -6.09 8.09
C PRO A 275 10.98 -7.12 7.14
N TYR A 276 9.64 -7.10 7.02
CA TYR A 276 8.88 -8.06 6.21
C TYR A 276 9.35 -8.12 4.75
N GLY A 277 9.68 -6.97 4.15
CA GLY A 277 10.15 -6.91 2.75
C GLY A 277 11.39 -7.76 2.44
N ARG A 278 12.17 -8.16 3.46
CA ARG A 278 13.35 -9.04 3.33
C ARG A 278 13.20 -10.36 4.09
N PHE A 279 12.01 -10.67 4.58
CA PHE A 279 11.78 -11.79 5.48
C PHE A 279 12.18 -13.15 4.89
N GLY A 280 11.88 -13.41 3.62
CA GLY A 280 12.31 -14.64 2.95
C GLY A 280 13.82 -14.86 2.99
N SER A 281 14.61 -13.80 2.83
CA SER A 281 16.08 -13.87 2.94
C SER A 281 16.54 -14.18 4.37
N HIS A 282 15.78 -13.75 5.38
CA HIS A 282 16.05 -14.08 6.79
C HIS A 282 15.72 -15.54 7.14
N CYS A 283 14.81 -16.18 6.39
CA CYS A 283 14.45 -17.60 6.52
C CYS A 283 15.39 -18.56 5.80
N ALA A 284 16.25 -18.07 4.89
CA ALA A 284 17.18 -18.93 4.15
C ALA A 284 18.10 -19.73 5.10
N SER A 285 18.71 -20.82 4.62
CA SER A 285 19.51 -21.73 5.46
C SER A 285 20.71 -21.06 6.16
N SER A 286 21.20 -19.95 5.63
CA SER A 286 22.24 -19.09 6.23
C SER A 286 21.69 -17.80 6.84
N GLY A 287 20.37 -17.67 6.94
CA GLY A 287 19.66 -16.49 7.40
C GLY A 287 19.61 -16.37 8.93
N THR A 288 19.34 -15.16 9.41
CA THR A 288 19.32 -14.84 10.84
C THR A 288 18.33 -15.70 11.62
N LEU A 289 17.13 -15.95 11.08
CA LEU A 289 16.09 -16.71 11.78
C LEU A 289 16.52 -18.16 12.02
N GLN A 290 17.25 -18.76 11.09
CA GLN A 290 17.76 -20.13 11.23
C GLN A 290 18.75 -20.25 12.39
N SER A 291 19.51 -19.20 12.66
CA SER A 291 20.46 -19.16 13.78
C SER A 291 19.75 -18.93 15.12
N LEU A 292 18.74 -18.05 15.14
CA LEU A 292 17.97 -17.72 16.34
C LEU A 292 17.10 -18.91 16.78
N SER A 293 16.43 -19.58 15.83
CA SER A 293 15.53 -20.71 16.10
C SER A 293 16.24 -21.96 16.65
N ARG A 294 17.57 -21.98 16.74
CA ARG A 294 18.34 -23.06 17.38
C ARG A 294 18.49 -22.86 18.89
N ASN A 295 18.31 -21.63 19.36
CA ASN A 295 18.62 -21.22 20.72
C ASN A 295 17.36 -20.82 21.51
N ALA A 296 16.28 -20.43 20.82
CA ALA A 296 15.04 -19.96 21.40
C ALA A 296 13.86 -20.25 20.45
N ASP A 297 12.66 -20.33 21.01
CA ASP A 297 11.43 -20.22 20.23
C ASP A 297 11.28 -18.78 19.73
N LEU A 298 10.73 -18.60 18.54
CA LEU A 298 10.57 -17.29 17.91
C LEU A 298 9.12 -16.88 17.91
N LEU A 299 8.85 -15.67 18.42
CA LEU A 299 7.54 -15.06 18.35
C LEU A 299 7.59 -13.82 17.45
N ILE A 300 6.98 -13.94 16.28
CA ILE A 300 6.98 -12.91 15.25
C ILE A 300 5.80 -11.97 15.47
N TYR A 301 6.02 -10.66 15.34
CA TYR A 301 4.95 -9.68 15.38
C TYR A 301 5.10 -8.60 14.32
N CYS A 302 3.96 -8.13 13.81
CA CYS A 302 3.85 -6.93 13.00
C CYS A 302 2.90 -5.94 13.69
N ALA A 303 2.40 -4.92 12.99
CA ALA A 303 1.47 -3.95 13.58
C ALA A 303 0.17 -4.59 14.11
N VAL A 304 -0.47 -5.46 13.31
CA VAL A 304 -1.83 -5.98 13.57
C VAL A 304 -1.99 -7.51 13.43
N GLY A 305 -0.89 -8.25 13.26
CA GLY A 305 -0.87 -9.71 13.18
C GLY A 305 -0.96 -10.32 11.78
N GLU A 306 -1.29 -9.54 10.74
CA GLU A 306 -1.47 -10.03 9.37
C GLU A 306 -0.14 -10.49 8.74
N ARG A 307 0.81 -9.57 8.56
CA ARG A 307 2.17 -9.91 8.07
C ARG A 307 2.85 -11.01 8.90
N SER A 308 2.62 -11.05 10.21
CA SER A 308 3.26 -12.07 11.06
C SER A 308 2.63 -13.45 10.87
N THR A 309 1.35 -13.53 10.52
CA THR A 309 0.70 -14.78 10.07
C THR A 309 1.39 -15.31 8.81
N LEU A 310 1.56 -14.47 7.78
CA LEU A 310 2.24 -14.85 6.54
C LEU A 310 3.71 -15.21 6.77
N ALA A 311 4.38 -14.50 7.67
CA ALA A 311 5.77 -14.77 8.04
C ALA A 311 5.93 -16.18 8.65
N VAL A 312 4.99 -16.63 9.50
CA VAL A 312 5.01 -18.00 10.03
C VAL A 312 4.85 -19.04 8.92
N GLU A 313 3.95 -18.81 7.95
CA GLU A 313 3.79 -19.72 6.80
C GLU A 313 5.08 -19.81 5.98
N ILE A 314 5.69 -18.67 5.65
CA ILE A 314 6.97 -18.61 4.93
C ILE A 314 8.06 -19.35 5.70
N ALA A 315 8.13 -19.16 7.01
CA ALA A 315 9.15 -19.80 7.85
C ALA A 315 8.97 -21.33 7.91
N ASN A 316 7.73 -21.81 8.00
CA ASN A 316 7.41 -23.24 7.98
C ASN A 316 7.81 -23.91 6.66
N GLU A 317 7.63 -23.24 5.52
CA GLU A 317 8.08 -23.74 4.21
C GLU A 317 9.59 -23.85 4.10
N HIS A 318 10.33 -23.02 4.84
CA HIS A 318 11.79 -23.11 4.96
C HIS A 318 12.23 -24.15 6.02
N GLY A 319 11.30 -24.87 6.63
CA GLY A 319 11.58 -25.93 7.60
C GLY A 319 11.95 -25.43 9.00
N LEU A 320 11.72 -24.15 9.30
CA LEU A 320 11.89 -23.62 10.65
C LEU A 320 10.82 -24.20 11.58
N LYS A 321 11.20 -24.45 12.84
CA LYS A 321 10.33 -24.98 13.91
C LYS A 321 10.41 -24.05 15.12
N GLY A 322 9.44 -24.16 16.03
CA GLY A 322 9.38 -23.30 17.21
C GLY A 322 9.08 -21.85 16.85
N ILE A 323 8.28 -21.62 15.80
CA ILE A 323 7.92 -20.28 15.35
C ILE A 323 6.42 -20.10 15.49
N ALA A 324 6.05 -19.05 16.21
CA ALA A 324 4.68 -18.60 16.36
C ALA A 324 4.58 -17.11 16.03
N HIS A 325 3.36 -16.59 15.98
CA HIS A 325 3.14 -15.14 15.93
C HIS A 325 2.16 -14.66 17.01
N MET A 326 2.13 -13.35 17.22
CA MET A 326 1.22 -12.69 18.15
C MET A 326 -0.02 -12.16 17.41
N PRO A 327 -1.23 -12.73 17.62
CA PRO A 327 -2.46 -12.22 17.05
C PRO A 327 -2.73 -10.78 17.48
N GLY A 328 -3.26 -9.96 16.57
CA GLY A 328 -3.46 -8.52 16.79
C GLY A 328 -2.17 -7.68 16.88
N GLY A 329 -1.00 -8.32 16.84
CA GLY A 329 0.31 -7.68 16.70
C GLY A 329 0.66 -6.68 17.81
N PHE A 330 1.54 -5.74 17.46
CA PHE A 330 2.02 -4.70 18.37
C PHE A 330 0.88 -3.82 18.90
N ARG A 331 -0.20 -3.63 18.14
CA ARG A 331 -1.37 -2.90 18.59
C ARG A 331 -2.06 -3.60 19.76
N ALA A 332 -2.24 -4.92 19.70
CA ALA A 332 -2.78 -5.69 20.81
C ALA A 332 -1.88 -5.65 22.04
N TRP A 333 -0.55 -5.74 21.85
CA TRP A 333 0.44 -5.58 22.92
C TRP A 333 0.32 -4.23 23.64
N LYS A 334 0.26 -3.12 22.89
CA LYS A 334 0.05 -1.78 23.46
C LYS A 334 -1.29 -1.67 24.19
N ALA A 335 -2.36 -2.19 23.60
CA ALA A 335 -3.70 -2.13 24.19
C ALA A 335 -3.80 -2.89 25.52
N ALA A 336 -3.03 -3.96 25.68
CA ALA A 336 -2.94 -4.73 26.92
C ALA A 336 -1.94 -4.16 27.95
N GLY A 337 -1.33 -3.01 27.68
CA GLY A 337 -0.40 -2.35 28.61
C GLY A 337 1.03 -2.90 28.58
N GLY A 338 1.43 -3.59 27.51
CA GLY A 338 2.78 -4.10 27.34
C GLY A 338 3.83 -2.98 27.25
N ALA A 339 5.06 -3.29 27.66
CA ALA A 339 6.17 -2.34 27.64
C ALA A 339 6.57 -1.93 26.22
N VAL A 340 6.94 -0.67 26.04
CA VAL A 340 7.37 -0.10 24.75
C VAL A 340 8.68 0.67 24.94
N GLU A 341 9.64 0.44 24.07
CA GLU A 341 10.85 1.26 23.93
C GLU A 341 10.74 2.17 22.70
N SER A 342 11.21 3.41 22.84
CA SER A 342 11.34 4.34 21.72
C SER A 342 12.48 3.89 20.80
N ILE A 343 12.31 4.07 19.49
CA ILE A 343 13.34 3.81 18.48
C ILE A 343 13.73 5.15 17.87
N ASP A 344 15.01 5.52 18.03
CA ASP A 344 15.59 6.77 17.52
C ASP A 344 15.83 6.75 16.00
#